data_AF-A0A386WSC9-F1
#
_entry.id   AF-A0A386WSC9-F1
#
_cell.length_a   1.000
_cell.length_b   1.000
_cell.length_c   1.000
_cell.angle_alpha   90.00
_cell.angle_beta   90.00
_cell.angle_gamma   90.00
#
_symmetry.space_group_name_H-M   'P 1'
#
loop_
_entity.id
_entity.type
_entity.pdbx_description
1 polymer ?
#
loop_
_entity_poly.entity_id
_entity_poly.type
_entity_poly.pdbx_seq_one_letter_code
_entity_poly.pdbx_strand_id
1 'polypeptide(L)'
;MADVREAIERLRESCAWLWLLMTPGRERRPGRPVDEAQAELLEARGRSDRAYREWNLRHGRGALAPSAAAARLDVVDAQSVVHRRLVGLARRVAAHQGASYVGGRTGATAAAADVLDWLTVGGPGRRWVVDSAGDAWRAGVLDDLHDNRDAHLLREIARTLAAADEVARQAAGVVAEPVRPIEHRCPACRNRSLQLHHDGHDKRRWTVRCVRRTCVCAGDGCGCLRRDRRPGVAHVWTRAEMEGPYGLATAVAIARRLTEQGRPRPSVGSSAGGHGGWPERRTGAA
;
A
#
# COMPACT_ATOMS: atom_id res chain seq x y z
N MET A 1 11.49 -17.27 14.89
CA MET A 1 10.14 -17.58 14.37
C MET A 1 9.05 -16.50 14.49
N ALA A 2 8.98 -15.68 15.56
CA ALA A 2 7.86 -14.74 15.78
C ALA A 2 7.62 -13.76 14.60
N ASP A 3 8.69 -13.20 14.03
CA ASP A 3 8.63 -12.27 12.90
C ASP A 3 7.95 -12.85 11.65
N VAL A 4 8.12 -14.16 11.41
CA VAL A 4 7.52 -14.83 10.25
C VAL A 4 6.02 -15.00 10.44
N ARG A 5 5.58 -15.43 11.62
CA ARG A 5 4.15 -15.58 11.93
C ARG A 5 3.43 -14.24 11.84
N GLU A 6 4.03 -13.17 12.37
CA GLU A 6 3.51 -11.82 12.24
C GLU A 6 3.41 -11.40 10.76
N ALA A 7 4.45 -11.63 9.95
CA ALA A 7 4.42 -11.32 8.53
C ALA A 7 3.32 -12.08 7.77
N ILE A 8 3.01 -13.32 8.17
CA ILE A 8 1.91 -14.10 7.58
C ILE A 8 0.56 -13.48 7.91
N GLU A 9 0.30 -13.12 9.17
CA GLU A 9 -0.97 -12.47 9.56
C GLU A 9 -1.18 -11.14 8.84
N ARG A 10 -0.11 -10.35 8.70
CA ARG A 10 -0.17 -9.08 7.94
C ARG A 10 -0.50 -9.31 6.47
N LEU A 11 0.12 -10.31 5.84
CA LEU A 11 -0.18 -10.64 4.46
C LEU A 11 -1.59 -11.22 4.29
N ARG A 12 -2.12 -11.97 5.27
CA ARG A 12 -3.53 -12.42 5.26
C ARG A 12 -4.48 -11.23 5.21
N GLU A 13 -4.25 -10.23 6.05
CA GLU A 13 -5.03 -8.99 6.05
C GLU A 13 -4.95 -8.27 4.71
N SER A 14 -3.74 -8.09 4.16
CA SER A 14 -3.55 -7.42 2.87
C SER A 14 -4.17 -8.17 1.69
N CYS A 15 -4.10 -9.50 1.68
CA CYS A 15 -4.80 -10.34 0.70
C CYS A 15 -6.32 -10.20 0.81
N ALA A 16 -6.87 -10.07 2.02
CA ALA A 16 -8.30 -9.84 2.22
C ALA A 16 -8.75 -8.50 1.61
N TRP A 17 -7.92 -7.44 1.67
CA TRP A 17 -8.20 -6.18 0.99
C TRP A 17 -8.24 -6.33 -0.53
N LEU A 18 -7.26 -7.03 -1.12
CA LEU A 18 -7.27 -7.29 -2.57
C LEU A 18 -8.54 -8.04 -2.99
N TRP A 19 -9.00 -8.99 -2.19
CA TRP A 19 -10.22 -9.74 -2.49
C TRP A 19 -11.49 -8.89 -2.38
N LEU A 20 -11.58 -8.03 -1.36
CA LEU A 20 -12.69 -7.08 -1.23
C LEU A 20 -12.78 -6.14 -2.43
N LEU A 21 -11.63 -5.66 -2.93
CA LEU A 21 -11.55 -4.77 -4.09
C LEU A 21 -11.88 -5.45 -5.42
N MET A 22 -11.77 -6.78 -5.49
CA MET A 22 -12.19 -7.57 -6.65
C MET A 22 -13.70 -7.81 -6.71
N THR A 23 -14.43 -7.58 -5.61
CA THR A 23 -15.88 -7.83 -5.56
C THR A 23 -16.63 -6.57 -6.03
N PRO A 24 -17.30 -6.59 -7.19
CA PRO A 24 -17.99 -5.42 -7.71
C PRO A 24 -19.00 -4.85 -6.71
N GLY A 25 -19.06 -3.52 -6.57
CA GLY A 25 -20.04 -2.84 -5.72
C GLY A 25 -19.77 -2.85 -4.21
N ARG A 26 -18.67 -3.47 -3.75
CA ARG A 26 -18.25 -3.42 -2.33
C ARG A 26 -17.22 -2.33 -2.01
N GLU A 27 -16.71 -1.63 -3.02
CA GLU A 27 -15.78 -0.52 -2.84
C GLU A 27 -16.51 0.70 -2.28
N ARG A 28 -16.34 0.99 -0.99
CA ARG A 28 -16.88 2.20 -0.31
C ARG A 28 -15.90 3.38 -0.29
N ARG A 29 -14.66 3.19 -0.77
CA ARG A 29 -13.64 4.25 -0.78
C ARG A 29 -13.68 5.00 -2.11
N PRO A 30 -13.46 6.33 -2.11
CA PRO A 30 -13.14 7.02 -3.35
C PRO A 30 -11.89 6.36 -3.95
N GLY A 31 -11.98 5.96 -5.22
CA GLY A 31 -10.88 5.31 -5.92
C GLY A 31 -9.59 6.13 -5.81
N ARG A 32 -8.44 5.45 -5.92
CA ARG A 32 -7.14 6.13 -6.03
C ARG A 32 -7.25 7.24 -7.09
N PRO A 33 -6.73 8.45 -6.85
CA PRO A 33 -6.65 9.46 -7.89
C PRO A 33 -5.82 8.88 -9.05
N VAL A 34 -6.50 8.56 -10.15
CA VAL A 34 -5.92 8.18 -11.44
C VAL A 34 -5.25 9.40 -12.06
N ASP A 35 -4.12 9.22 -12.72
CA ASP A 35 -3.55 10.28 -13.55
C ASP A 35 -4.41 10.49 -14.81
N GLU A 36 -4.15 11.58 -15.52
CA GLU A 36 -4.97 11.99 -16.68
C GLU A 36 -4.95 10.93 -17.80
N ALA A 37 -3.79 10.32 -18.05
CA ALA A 37 -3.64 9.27 -19.05
C ALA A 37 -4.44 8.01 -18.66
N GLN A 38 -4.41 7.61 -17.39
CA GLN A 38 -5.20 6.50 -16.86
C GLN A 38 -6.70 6.82 -16.86
N ALA A 39 -7.08 8.05 -16.51
CA ALA A 39 -8.48 8.49 -16.56
C ALA A 39 -9.02 8.44 -17.99
N GLU A 40 -8.24 8.89 -18.98
CA GLU A 40 -8.59 8.85 -20.39
C GLU A 40 -8.73 7.41 -20.90
N LEU A 41 -7.84 6.50 -20.49
CA LEU A 41 -7.91 5.06 -20.80
C LEU A 41 -9.16 4.41 -20.20
N LEU A 42 -9.48 4.71 -18.94
CA LEU A 42 -10.68 4.21 -18.25
C LEU A 42 -11.95 4.76 -18.89
N GLU A 43 -11.96 6.02 -19.29
CA GLU A 43 -13.09 6.65 -19.96
C GLU A 43 -13.30 6.11 -21.38
N ALA A 44 -12.23 5.93 -22.16
CA ALA A 44 -12.26 5.29 -23.47
C ALA A 44 -12.83 3.88 -23.39
N ARG A 45 -12.40 3.09 -22.39
CA ARG A 45 -12.94 1.75 -22.15
C ARG A 45 -14.40 1.78 -21.71
N GLY A 46 -14.76 2.68 -20.79
CA GLY A 46 -16.15 2.88 -20.37
C GLY A 46 -17.07 3.28 -21.53
N ARG A 47 -16.58 4.07 -22.50
CA ARG A 47 -17.30 4.37 -23.74
C ARG A 47 -17.48 3.12 -24.61
N SER A 48 -16.42 2.33 -24.80
CA SER A 48 -16.48 1.07 -25.55
C SER A 48 -17.49 0.07 -24.95
N ASP A 49 -17.49 -0.09 -23.63
CA ASP A 49 -18.41 -1.02 -22.95
C ASP A 49 -19.88 -0.56 -23.05
N ARG A 50 -20.14 0.76 -22.96
CA ARG A 50 -21.48 1.32 -23.19
C ARG A 50 -21.94 1.12 -24.63
N ALA A 51 -21.07 1.40 -25.60
CA ALA A 51 -21.39 1.23 -27.02
C ALA A 51 -21.67 -0.24 -27.37
N TYR A 52 -20.89 -1.18 -26.83
CA TYR A 52 -21.07 -2.61 -27.06
C TYR A 52 -22.37 -3.14 -26.42
N ARG A 53 -22.74 -2.65 -25.23
CA ARG A 53 -24.02 -2.96 -24.59
C ARG A 53 -25.19 -2.45 -25.39
N GLU A 54 -25.12 -1.20 -25.83
CA GLU A 54 -26.16 -0.60 -26.64
C GLU A 54 -26.32 -1.35 -27.96
N TRP A 55 -25.22 -1.74 -28.60
CA TRP A 55 -25.24 -2.60 -29.78
C TRP A 55 -25.93 -3.94 -29.51
N ASN A 56 -25.60 -4.65 -28.42
CA ASN A 56 -26.24 -5.93 -28.07
C ASN A 56 -27.76 -5.78 -27.88
N LEU A 57 -28.18 -4.73 -27.16
CA LEU A 57 -29.59 -4.45 -26.91
C LEU A 57 -30.36 -4.19 -28.21
N ARG A 58 -29.78 -3.41 -29.14
CA ARG A 58 -30.38 -3.15 -30.46
C ARG A 58 -30.54 -4.42 -31.31
N HIS A 59 -29.76 -5.46 -31.05
CA HIS A 59 -29.80 -6.74 -31.77
C HIS A 59 -30.54 -7.85 -31.02
N GLY A 60 -31.33 -7.50 -30.00
CA GLY A 60 -32.12 -8.47 -29.23
C GLY A 60 -31.27 -9.44 -28.39
N ARG A 61 -29.99 -9.13 -28.18
CA ARG A 61 -29.10 -9.90 -27.30
C ARG A 61 -29.20 -9.35 -25.88
N GLY A 62 -29.09 -10.23 -24.89
CA GLY A 62 -28.99 -9.81 -23.50
C GLY A 62 -27.82 -8.84 -23.31
N ALA A 63 -28.02 -7.79 -22.51
CA ALA A 63 -26.92 -6.94 -22.12
C ALA A 63 -25.88 -7.79 -21.39
N LEU A 64 -24.65 -7.85 -21.91
CA LEU A 64 -23.55 -8.40 -21.14
C LEU A 64 -23.53 -7.71 -19.77
N ALA A 65 -23.25 -8.52 -18.74
CA ALA A 65 -22.98 -8.02 -17.41
C ALA A 65 -22.00 -6.82 -17.53
N PRO A 66 -22.13 -5.78 -16.69
CA PRO A 66 -21.15 -4.71 -16.68
C PRO A 66 -19.78 -5.37 -16.67
N SER A 67 -18.88 -4.92 -17.55
CA SER A 67 -17.47 -5.17 -17.30
C SER A 67 -17.27 -4.82 -15.83
N ALA A 68 -16.83 -5.80 -15.03
CA ALA A 68 -16.66 -5.61 -13.59
C ALA A 68 -15.96 -4.27 -13.42
N ALA A 69 -16.60 -3.33 -12.72
CA ALA A 69 -16.27 -1.90 -12.71
C ALA A 69 -14.80 -1.66 -13.05
N ALA A 70 -14.53 -1.26 -14.31
CA ALA A 70 -13.21 -1.28 -14.96
C ALA A 70 -12.17 -2.06 -14.15
N ALA A 71 -12.27 -3.39 -14.17
CA ALA A 71 -11.59 -4.30 -13.24
C ALA A 71 -10.22 -3.72 -12.93
N ARG A 72 -10.00 -3.33 -11.67
CA ARG A 72 -8.78 -2.68 -11.21
C ARG A 72 -7.60 -3.53 -11.61
N LEU A 73 -7.05 -3.29 -12.81
CA LEU A 73 -6.07 -4.19 -13.43
C LEU A 73 -4.81 -4.20 -12.57
N ASP A 74 -4.53 -3.09 -11.89
CA ASP A 74 -3.51 -2.99 -10.85
C ASP A 74 -3.74 -3.96 -9.67
N VAL A 75 -4.99 -4.19 -9.24
CA VAL A 75 -5.35 -5.18 -8.20
C VAL A 75 -5.20 -6.60 -8.73
N VAL A 76 -5.61 -6.87 -9.97
CA VAL A 76 -5.46 -8.19 -10.62
C VAL A 76 -3.98 -8.54 -10.83
N ASP A 77 -3.19 -7.58 -11.29
CA ASP A 77 -1.75 -7.71 -11.48
C ASP A 77 -1.04 -7.93 -10.14
N ALA A 78 -1.42 -7.17 -9.10
CA ALA A 78 -0.91 -7.34 -7.76
C ALA A 78 -1.24 -8.72 -7.19
N GLN A 79 -2.48 -9.20 -7.34
CA GLN A 79 -2.84 -10.58 -6.96
C GLN A 79 -1.97 -11.61 -7.68
N SER A 80 -1.75 -11.44 -8.99
CA SER A 80 -0.89 -12.33 -9.77
C SER A 80 0.56 -12.33 -9.27
N VAL A 81 1.10 -11.15 -8.90
CA VAL A 81 2.45 -11.02 -8.33
C VAL A 81 2.53 -11.67 -6.95
N VAL A 82 1.58 -11.38 -6.05
CA VAL A 82 1.50 -11.97 -4.71
C VAL A 82 1.41 -13.49 -4.80
N HIS A 83 0.52 -13.99 -5.66
CA HIS A 83 0.35 -15.42 -5.91
C HIS A 83 1.67 -16.08 -6.38
N ARG A 84 2.33 -15.54 -7.41
CA ARG A 84 3.62 -16.08 -7.91
C ARG A 84 4.68 -16.10 -6.82
N ARG A 85 4.76 -15.05 -5.99
CA ARG A 85 5.72 -14.98 -4.87
C ARG A 85 5.43 -16.06 -3.83
N LEU A 86 4.17 -16.22 -3.43
CA LEU A 86 3.76 -17.21 -2.43
C LEU A 86 3.93 -18.65 -2.93
N VAL A 87 3.52 -18.96 -4.16
CA VAL A 87 3.73 -20.30 -4.74
C VAL A 87 5.21 -20.61 -4.91
N GLY A 88 6.00 -19.62 -5.37
CA GLY A 88 7.46 -19.76 -5.47
C GLY A 88 8.10 -20.00 -4.10
N LEU A 89 7.66 -19.29 -3.07
CA LEU A 89 8.08 -19.52 -1.69
C LEU A 89 7.74 -20.93 -1.22
N ALA A 90 6.49 -21.36 -1.43
CA ALA A 90 6.02 -22.66 -0.98
C ALA A 90 6.80 -23.82 -1.62
N ARG A 91 7.10 -23.71 -2.92
CA ARG A 91 7.96 -24.68 -3.62
C ARG A 91 9.36 -24.77 -3.03
N ARG A 92 9.97 -23.63 -2.68
CA ARG A 92 11.32 -23.63 -2.08
C ARG A 92 11.33 -24.21 -0.67
N VAL A 93 10.33 -23.87 0.14
CA VAL A 93 10.19 -24.45 1.49
C VAL A 93 9.90 -25.96 1.41
N ALA A 94 9.06 -26.41 0.49
CA ALA A 94 8.82 -27.84 0.28
C ALA A 94 10.09 -28.57 -0.18
N ALA A 95 10.84 -28.00 -1.14
CA ALA A 95 12.09 -28.59 -1.61
C ALA A 95 13.15 -28.70 -0.50
N HIS A 96 13.22 -27.72 0.40
CA HIS A 96 14.09 -27.76 1.59
C HIS A 96 13.75 -28.94 2.52
N GLN A 97 12.47 -29.30 2.59
CA GLN A 97 11.98 -30.45 3.35
C GLN A 97 12.00 -31.77 2.56
N GLY A 98 12.64 -31.81 1.39
CA GLY A 98 12.71 -33.01 0.54
C GLY A 98 11.38 -33.38 -0.11
N ALA A 99 10.50 -32.41 -0.32
CA ALA A 99 9.15 -32.64 -0.82
C ALA A 99 8.73 -31.66 -1.93
N SER A 100 7.59 -31.91 -2.56
CA SER A 100 7.07 -31.12 -3.69
C SER A 100 5.74 -30.45 -3.35
N TYR A 101 5.66 -29.12 -3.49
CA TYR A 101 4.41 -28.38 -3.29
C TYR A 101 3.43 -28.61 -4.45
N VAL A 102 2.26 -29.18 -4.14
CA VAL A 102 1.21 -29.52 -5.11
C VAL A 102 -0.01 -28.59 -5.05
N GLY A 103 -0.20 -27.89 -3.92
CA GLY A 103 -1.36 -27.01 -3.70
C GLY A 103 -2.69 -27.75 -3.54
N GLY A 104 -3.71 -27.06 -3.01
CA GLY A 104 -5.00 -27.68 -2.65
C GLY A 104 -6.22 -27.13 -3.40
N ARG A 105 -6.14 -25.95 -4.02
CA ARG A 105 -7.25 -25.33 -4.75
C ARG A 105 -6.81 -24.71 -6.08
N THR A 106 -7.69 -24.77 -7.08
CA THR A 106 -7.52 -24.07 -8.35
C THR A 106 -7.94 -22.61 -8.22
N GLY A 107 -7.13 -21.67 -8.74
CA GLY A 107 -7.40 -20.22 -8.74
C GLY A 107 -6.43 -19.42 -7.88
N ALA A 108 -6.07 -18.20 -8.34
CA ALA A 108 -5.00 -17.39 -7.75
C ALA A 108 -5.23 -17.02 -6.28
N THR A 109 -6.46 -16.64 -5.93
CA THR A 109 -6.89 -16.27 -4.57
C THR A 109 -6.88 -17.46 -3.62
N ALA A 110 -7.43 -18.59 -4.07
CA ALA A 110 -7.46 -19.81 -3.27
C ALA A 110 -6.03 -20.29 -2.96
N ALA A 111 -5.14 -20.22 -3.94
CA ALA A 111 -3.75 -20.63 -3.79
C ALA A 111 -2.91 -19.72 -2.85
N ALA A 112 -3.20 -18.41 -2.76
CA ALA A 112 -2.50 -17.54 -1.82
C ALA A 112 -2.86 -17.87 -0.36
N ALA A 113 -4.15 -18.01 -0.06
CA ALA A 113 -4.62 -18.43 1.27
C ALA A 113 -4.08 -19.81 1.64
N ASP A 114 -4.09 -20.74 0.68
CA ASP A 114 -3.57 -22.09 0.83
C ASP A 114 -2.09 -22.14 1.25
N VAL A 115 -1.24 -21.33 0.61
CA VAL A 115 0.18 -21.24 1.01
C VAL A 115 0.32 -20.74 2.44
N LEU A 116 -0.42 -19.69 2.82
CA LEU A 116 -0.33 -19.10 4.15
C LEU A 116 -0.84 -20.08 5.23
N ASP A 117 -1.92 -20.80 4.95
CA ASP A 117 -2.47 -21.83 5.84
C ASP A 117 -1.53 -23.02 5.97
N TRP A 118 -0.91 -23.44 4.87
CA TRP A 118 0.10 -24.49 4.85
C TRP A 118 1.34 -24.13 5.68
N LEU A 119 1.78 -22.88 5.64
CA LEU A 119 2.91 -22.42 6.45
C LEU A 119 2.59 -22.43 7.96
N THR A 120 1.38 -22.08 8.39
CA THR A 120 1.12 -21.76 9.82
C THR A 120 0.33 -22.77 10.64
N VAL A 121 -0.79 -23.30 10.15
CA VAL A 121 -1.86 -23.83 11.04
C VAL A 121 -2.15 -25.31 10.83
N GLY A 122 -1.82 -25.89 9.67
CA GLY A 122 -2.30 -27.25 9.46
C GLY A 122 -3.78 -27.25 9.08
N GLY A 123 -4.15 -26.91 7.85
CA GLY A 123 -5.54 -27.07 7.42
C GLY A 123 -5.93 -28.57 7.45
N PRO A 124 -7.07 -28.98 8.03
CA PRO A 124 -7.43 -30.39 8.13
C PRO A 124 -7.64 -31.02 6.75
N GLY A 125 -7.08 -32.23 6.56
CA GLY A 125 -7.44 -33.15 5.48
C GLY A 125 -6.96 -32.77 4.07
N ARG A 126 -6.00 -31.86 3.91
CA ARG A 126 -5.54 -31.39 2.58
C ARG A 126 -4.11 -31.82 2.28
N ARG A 127 -3.92 -32.31 1.05
CA ARG A 127 -2.61 -32.66 0.49
C ARG A 127 -1.98 -31.40 -0.11
N TRP A 128 -1.10 -30.75 0.64
CA TRP A 128 -0.42 -29.54 0.17
C TRP A 128 0.92 -29.83 -0.51
N VAL A 129 1.55 -30.90 -0.03
CA VAL A 129 2.90 -31.31 -0.38
C VAL A 129 2.92 -32.82 -0.48
N VAL A 130 3.71 -33.34 -1.41
CA VAL A 130 3.92 -34.78 -1.63
C VAL A 130 5.42 -35.05 -1.54
N ASP A 131 5.82 -36.01 -0.71
CA ASP A 131 7.22 -36.44 -0.62
C ASP A 131 7.61 -37.39 -1.76
N SER A 132 8.86 -37.87 -1.75
CA SER A 132 9.35 -38.81 -2.77
C SER A 132 8.64 -40.16 -2.77
N ALA A 133 7.97 -40.54 -1.68
CA ALA A 133 7.20 -41.78 -1.57
C ALA A 133 5.76 -41.62 -2.09
N GLY A 134 5.33 -40.40 -2.42
CA GLY A 134 3.95 -40.11 -2.82
C GLY A 134 3.03 -39.83 -1.63
N ASP A 135 3.58 -39.78 -0.41
CA ASP A 135 2.81 -39.54 0.80
C ASP A 135 2.54 -38.05 0.97
N ALA A 136 1.30 -37.75 1.34
CA ALA A 136 0.87 -36.38 1.53
C ALA A 136 1.24 -35.87 2.92
N TRP A 137 2.01 -34.78 2.94
CA TRP A 137 2.49 -34.17 4.17
C TRP A 137 1.49 -33.22 4.83
N ARG A 138 1.58 -33.13 6.17
CA ARG A 138 0.76 -32.23 6.99
C ARG A 138 1.26 -30.79 6.89
N ALA A 139 0.32 -29.85 7.05
CA ALA A 139 0.58 -28.41 7.09
C ALA A 139 1.08 -27.97 8.48
N GLY A 140 1.56 -26.72 8.60
CA GLY A 140 2.26 -26.22 9.79
C GLY A 140 3.78 -26.24 9.65
N VAL A 141 4.30 -26.15 8.41
CA VAL A 141 5.72 -26.39 8.11
C VAL A 141 6.69 -25.48 8.87
N LEU A 142 6.23 -24.32 9.34
CA LEU A 142 7.04 -23.43 10.16
C LEU A 142 7.39 -24.03 11.52
N ASP A 143 6.54 -24.89 12.08
CA ASP A 143 6.80 -25.56 13.37
C ASP A 143 7.91 -26.63 13.25
N ASP A 144 8.14 -27.14 12.04
CA ASP A 144 9.20 -28.09 11.74
C ASP A 144 10.55 -27.42 11.44
N LEU A 145 10.58 -26.08 11.28
CA LEU A 145 11.82 -25.33 11.04
C LEU A 145 12.49 -24.96 12.37
N HIS A 146 13.80 -25.14 12.44
CA HIS A 146 14.59 -24.81 13.63
C HIS A 146 15.34 -23.48 13.43
N ASP A 147 15.16 -22.54 14.36
CA ASP A 147 15.68 -21.16 14.24
C ASP A 147 17.20 -21.09 13.91
N ASN A 148 18.02 -22.00 14.44
CA ASN A 148 19.46 -22.02 14.18
C ASN A 148 19.85 -22.73 12.87
N ARG A 149 19.19 -23.85 12.56
CA ARG A 149 19.52 -24.67 11.37
C ARG A 149 18.97 -24.04 10.09
N ASP A 150 17.80 -23.40 10.19
CA ASP A 150 17.02 -22.90 9.07
C ASP A 150 16.98 -21.37 9.02
N ALA A 151 17.90 -20.68 9.72
CA ALA A 151 17.96 -19.23 9.81
C ALA A 151 17.94 -18.52 8.44
N HIS A 152 18.61 -19.11 7.45
CA HIS A 152 18.61 -18.58 6.08
C HIS A 152 17.23 -18.65 5.43
N LEU A 153 16.57 -19.82 5.53
CA LEU A 153 15.24 -20.04 4.98
C LEU A 153 14.20 -19.16 5.67
N LEU A 154 14.25 -19.03 7.00
CA LEU A 154 13.37 -18.16 7.78
C LEU A 154 13.50 -16.68 7.36
N ARG A 155 14.73 -16.19 7.14
CA ARG A 155 14.96 -14.82 6.59
C ARG A 155 14.41 -14.66 5.17
N GLU A 156 14.51 -15.70 4.35
CA GLU A 156 13.95 -15.69 3.00
C GLU A 156 12.41 -15.67 3.00
N ILE A 157 11.79 -16.49 3.87
CA ILE A 157 10.35 -16.49 4.11
C ILE A 157 9.89 -15.08 4.51
N ALA A 158 10.51 -14.50 5.55
CA ALA A 158 10.16 -13.17 6.03
C ALA A 158 10.26 -12.09 4.93
N ARG A 159 11.38 -12.07 4.17
CA ARG A 159 11.57 -11.11 3.07
C ARG A 159 10.53 -11.29 1.95
N THR A 160 10.21 -12.53 1.60
CA THR A 160 9.25 -12.81 0.53
C THR A 160 7.84 -12.40 0.93
N LEU A 161 7.45 -12.68 2.18
CA LEU A 161 6.16 -12.26 2.74
C LEU A 161 6.05 -10.73 2.80
N ALA A 162 7.07 -10.03 3.29
CA ALA A 162 7.09 -8.57 3.34
C ALA A 162 6.98 -7.94 1.94
N ALA A 163 7.68 -8.48 0.95
CA ALA A 163 7.58 -8.00 -0.43
C ALA A 163 6.21 -8.27 -1.06
N ALA A 164 5.55 -9.38 -0.71
CA ALA A 164 4.18 -9.65 -1.15
C ALA A 164 3.17 -8.73 -0.45
N ASP A 165 3.36 -8.45 0.84
CA ASP A 165 2.52 -7.54 1.62
C ASP A 165 2.57 -6.11 1.06
N GLU A 166 3.76 -5.61 0.73
CA GLU A 166 3.93 -4.29 0.13
C GLU A 166 3.18 -4.16 -1.21
N VAL A 167 3.30 -5.17 -2.08
CA VAL A 167 2.55 -5.20 -3.36
C VAL A 167 1.05 -5.18 -3.12
N ALA A 168 0.57 -5.98 -2.15
CA ALA A 168 -0.84 -6.04 -1.81
C ALA A 168 -1.36 -4.71 -1.24
N ARG A 169 -0.63 -4.10 -0.31
CA ARG A 169 -0.96 -2.80 0.29
C ARG A 169 -0.98 -1.66 -0.73
N GLN A 170 0.04 -1.61 -1.60
CA GLN A 170 0.15 -0.61 -2.64
C GLN A 170 -1.03 -0.69 -3.61
N ALA A 171 -1.38 -1.89 -4.07
CA ALA A 171 -2.51 -2.10 -4.97
C ALA A 171 -3.85 -1.87 -4.26
N ALA A 172 -3.96 -2.21 -2.98
CA ALA A 172 -5.14 -1.91 -2.18
C ALA A 172 -5.32 -0.40 -1.91
N GLY A 173 -4.34 0.44 -2.27
CA GLY A 173 -4.33 1.86 -1.92
C GLY A 173 -4.26 2.07 -0.41
N VAL A 174 -3.84 1.06 0.35
CA VAL A 174 -3.55 1.15 1.77
C VAL A 174 -2.17 1.77 1.89
N VAL A 175 -2.13 3.08 1.76
CA VAL A 175 -0.98 3.88 2.21
C VAL A 175 -0.87 3.64 3.72
N ALA A 176 0.32 3.27 4.20
CA ALA A 176 0.62 2.87 5.57
C ALA A 176 -0.24 3.59 6.63
N GLU A 177 -1.21 2.85 7.20
CA GLU A 177 -2.09 3.16 8.35
C GLU A 177 -2.80 4.54 8.36
N PRO A 178 -3.90 4.70 9.13
CA PRO A 178 -4.73 5.90 9.07
C PRO A 178 -3.91 7.15 9.38
N VAL A 179 -3.84 7.97 8.35
CA VAL A 179 -3.24 9.28 8.34
C VAL A 179 -3.98 10.18 9.33
N ARG A 180 -3.39 10.46 10.50
CA ARG A 180 -3.92 11.51 11.36
C ARG A 180 -3.51 12.86 10.75
N PRO A 181 -4.46 13.75 10.41
CA PRO A 181 -4.14 15.11 10.05
C PRO A 181 -3.38 15.76 11.21
N ILE A 182 -2.27 16.42 10.89
CA ILE A 182 -1.60 17.28 11.86
C ILE A 182 -2.14 18.69 11.65
N GLU A 183 -2.64 19.30 12.72
CA GLU A 183 -3.28 20.62 12.67
C GLU A 183 -2.30 21.75 12.27
N HIS A 184 -1.01 21.47 12.29
CA HIS A 184 0.04 22.38 11.86
C HIS A 184 0.14 22.51 10.34
N ARG A 185 0.63 23.68 9.91
CA ARG A 185 0.90 23.99 8.51
C ARG A 185 2.31 23.52 8.14
N CYS A 186 2.48 23.04 6.91
CA CYS A 186 3.80 22.76 6.37
C CYS A 186 4.67 24.04 6.37
N PRO A 187 5.89 24.04 6.95
CA PRO A 187 6.74 25.23 6.99
C PRO A 187 7.11 25.77 5.61
N ALA A 188 7.22 24.89 4.62
CA ALA A 188 7.55 25.27 3.24
C ALA A 188 6.34 25.87 2.50
N CYS A 189 5.22 25.14 2.36
CA CYS A 189 4.08 25.61 1.56
C CYS A 189 2.93 26.25 2.36
N ARG A 190 3.00 26.28 3.69
CA ARG A 190 1.99 26.88 4.61
C ARG A 190 0.57 26.28 4.54
N ASN A 191 0.40 25.17 3.85
CA ASN A 191 -0.90 24.50 3.78
C ASN A 191 -1.06 23.53 4.97
N ARG A 192 -2.31 23.29 5.38
CA ARG A 192 -2.67 22.22 6.32
C ARG A 192 -2.63 20.87 5.60
N SER A 193 -1.43 20.52 5.14
CA SER A 193 -1.16 19.35 4.31
C SER A 193 -0.20 18.38 5.00
N LEU A 194 -0.02 18.51 6.31
CA LEU A 194 0.82 17.63 7.10
C LEU A 194 0.03 16.43 7.59
N GLN A 195 0.65 15.27 7.45
CA GLN A 195 0.04 13.98 7.72
C GLN A 195 1.01 13.13 8.53
N LEU A 196 0.52 12.58 9.63
CA LEU A 196 1.26 11.60 10.41
C LEU A 196 1.16 10.25 9.71
N HIS A 197 2.30 9.68 9.34
CA HIS A 197 2.44 8.34 8.82
C HIS A 197 3.11 7.48 9.88
N HIS A 198 2.48 6.38 10.24
CA HIS A 198 3.13 5.33 11.02
C HIS A 198 3.83 4.38 10.05
N ASP A 199 5.08 4.04 10.31
CA ASP A 199 5.68 2.87 9.66
C ASP A 199 4.96 1.67 10.27
N GLY A 200 4.04 1.06 9.52
CA GLY A 200 2.90 0.24 9.97
C GLY A 200 3.16 -0.98 10.87
N HIS A 201 4.33 -1.11 11.46
CA HIS A 201 4.69 -2.15 12.44
C HIS A 201 5.27 -1.57 13.74
N ASP A 202 5.93 -0.42 13.70
CA ASP A 202 6.46 0.23 14.89
C ASP A 202 5.73 1.55 15.11
N LYS A 203 4.69 1.53 15.97
CA LYS A 203 3.96 2.75 16.33
C LYS A 203 4.87 3.84 16.91
N ARG A 204 6.08 3.49 17.38
CA ARG A 204 7.11 4.44 17.86
C ARG A 204 7.88 5.08 16.69
N ARG A 205 7.93 4.44 15.52
CA ARG A 205 8.44 4.99 14.26
C ARG A 205 7.30 5.57 13.45
N TRP A 206 7.23 6.88 13.51
CA TRP A 206 6.33 7.66 12.68
C TRP A 206 7.11 8.77 12.00
N THR A 207 6.59 9.18 10.85
CA THR A 207 7.06 10.32 10.10
C THR A 207 5.92 11.29 9.87
N VAL A 208 6.24 12.57 9.69
CA VAL A 208 5.28 13.56 9.24
C VAL A 208 5.61 13.89 7.81
N ARG A 209 4.62 13.81 6.92
CA ARG A 209 4.79 14.12 5.51
C ARG A 209 3.91 15.29 5.09
N CYS A 210 4.45 16.16 4.26
CA CYS A 210 3.62 17.08 3.50
C CYS A 210 3.04 16.35 2.27
N VAL A 211 1.73 16.17 2.22
CA VAL A 211 1.05 15.46 1.11
C VAL A 211 0.63 16.35 -0.06
N ARG A 212 0.88 17.66 0.04
CA ARG A 212 0.71 18.55 -1.11
C ARG A 212 1.74 18.20 -2.18
N ARG A 213 1.30 17.65 -3.32
CA ARG A 213 2.18 17.18 -4.42
C ARG A 213 3.15 18.25 -4.94
N THR A 214 2.71 19.51 -4.99
CA THR A 214 3.54 20.63 -5.45
C THR A 214 4.53 21.15 -4.40
N CYS A 215 4.49 20.60 -3.17
CA CYS A 215 5.37 21.01 -2.08
C CYS A 215 6.56 20.06 -1.97
N VAL A 216 7.59 20.36 -2.77
CA VAL A 216 8.88 19.66 -2.76
C VAL A 216 9.97 20.55 -2.18
N CYS A 217 11.04 19.94 -1.69
CA CYS A 217 12.20 20.66 -1.18
C CYS A 217 12.93 21.36 -2.34
N ALA A 218 13.33 22.61 -2.12
CA ALA A 218 14.11 23.39 -3.08
C ALA A 218 15.63 23.30 -2.82
N GLY A 219 16.07 22.45 -1.88
CA GLY A 219 17.46 22.40 -1.42
C GLY A 219 17.79 23.51 -0.43
N ASP A 220 18.91 24.16 -0.64
CA ASP A 220 19.38 25.26 0.21
C ASP A 220 18.39 26.43 0.19
N GLY A 221 18.23 27.06 1.35
CA GLY A 221 17.21 28.11 1.55
C GLY A 221 15.76 27.61 1.63
N CYS A 222 15.47 26.31 1.41
CA CYS A 222 14.12 25.79 1.58
C CYS A 222 13.61 25.98 3.03
N GLY A 223 12.43 26.58 3.18
CA GLY A 223 11.79 26.84 4.47
C GLY A 223 11.32 25.60 5.23
N CYS A 224 11.61 24.38 4.74
CA CYS A 224 11.25 23.12 5.41
C CYS A 224 12.09 22.79 6.64
N LEU A 225 13.26 23.44 6.79
CA LEU A 225 14.22 23.31 7.89
C LEU A 225 14.71 21.88 8.18
N ARG A 226 14.49 20.93 7.26
CA ARG A 226 15.06 19.57 7.37
C ARG A 226 16.59 19.64 7.45
N ARG A 227 17.17 18.69 8.21
CA ARG A 227 18.63 18.53 8.31
C ARG A 227 19.20 18.03 6.98
N ASP A 228 18.53 17.07 6.36
CA ASP A 228 18.84 16.54 5.03
C ASP A 228 17.87 17.11 4.00
N ARG A 229 18.35 18.11 3.23
CA ARG A 229 17.56 18.82 2.21
C ARG A 229 17.89 18.24 0.84
N ARG A 230 16.90 17.60 0.22
CA ARG A 230 17.03 16.96 -1.09
C ARG A 230 16.10 17.63 -2.10
N PRO A 231 16.62 18.45 -3.04
CA PRO A 231 15.82 19.09 -4.08
C PRO A 231 14.88 18.10 -4.79
N GLY A 232 13.64 18.52 -5.05
CA GLY A 232 12.64 17.72 -5.77
C GLY A 232 11.92 16.65 -4.93
N VAL A 233 12.34 16.39 -3.69
CA VAL A 233 11.71 15.37 -2.82
C VAL A 233 10.65 16.02 -1.92
N ALA A 234 9.54 15.30 -1.68
CA ALA A 234 8.51 15.73 -0.73
C ALA A 234 9.08 15.91 0.69
N HIS A 235 8.52 16.85 1.46
CA HIS A 235 8.95 17.05 2.83
C HIS A 235 8.47 15.93 3.73
N VAL A 236 9.43 15.26 4.38
CA VAL A 236 9.21 14.21 5.37
C VAL A 236 10.08 14.54 6.58
N TRP A 237 9.50 14.51 7.77
CA TRP A 237 10.19 14.71 9.04
C TRP A 237 10.08 13.42 9.85
N THR A 238 11.21 12.89 10.28
CA THR A 238 11.26 11.81 11.27
C THR A 238 10.95 12.35 12.66
N ARG A 239 10.66 11.46 13.62
CA ARG A 239 10.47 11.85 15.04
C ARG A 239 11.62 12.69 15.60
N ALA A 240 12.87 12.31 15.33
CA ALA A 240 14.04 13.08 15.79
C ALA A 240 14.08 14.50 15.19
N GLU A 241 13.65 14.64 13.93
CA GLU A 241 13.49 15.92 13.24
C GLU A 241 12.17 16.63 13.61
N MET A 242 11.39 16.15 14.56
CA MET A 242 10.22 16.88 15.07
C MET A 242 10.55 17.58 16.38
N GLU A 243 11.22 16.85 17.27
CA GLU A 243 11.55 17.24 18.64
C GLU A 243 12.87 18.05 18.71
N GLY A 244 13.74 17.95 17.71
CA GLY A 244 15.05 18.61 17.70
C GLY A 244 15.01 20.13 17.45
N PRO A 245 16.14 20.85 17.66
CA PRO A 245 16.25 22.30 17.49
C PRO A 245 15.99 22.76 16.05
N TYR A 246 16.15 21.88 15.07
CA TYR A 246 15.83 22.12 13.66
C TYR A 246 14.51 21.48 13.23
N GLY A 247 13.71 21.03 14.21
CA GLY A 247 12.58 20.18 13.93
C GLY A 247 11.32 20.88 13.48
N LEU A 248 10.31 20.12 13.05
CA LEU A 248 9.03 20.66 12.56
C LEU A 248 8.38 21.62 13.57
N ALA A 249 8.41 21.31 14.87
CA ALA A 249 7.83 22.18 15.90
C ALA A 249 8.50 23.57 15.90
N THR A 250 9.82 23.59 15.88
CA THR A 250 10.61 24.82 15.76
C THR A 250 10.36 25.52 14.43
N ALA A 251 10.28 24.78 13.33
CA ALA A 251 9.99 25.32 12.00
C ALA A 251 8.61 25.97 11.94
N VAL A 252 7.60 25.37 12.55
CA VAL A 252 6.25 25.93 12.67
C VAL A 252 6.27 27.18 13.56
N ALA A 253 7.01 27.18 14.66
CA ALA A 253 7.14 28.34 15.55
C ALA A 253 7.82 29.54 14.84
N ILE A 254 8.94 29.31 14.14
CA ILE A 254 9.60 30.33 13.31
C ILE A 254 8.67 30.79 12.18
N ALA A 255 7.96 29.85 11.54
CA ALA A 255 6.99 30.12 10.50
C ALA A 255 5.70 30.80 11.00
N ARG A 256 5.49 30.87 12.31
CA ARG A 256 4.45 31.70 12.91
C ARG A 256 4.99 33.10 13.19
N ARG A 257 6.15 33.18 13.88
CA ARG A 257 6.81 34.44 14.25
C ARG A 257 7.10 35.36 13.05
N LEU A 258 7.67 34.85 11.94
CA LEU A 258 7.94 35.76 10.80
C LEU A 258 6.65 36.26 10.12
N THR A 259 5.52 35.55 10.28
CA THR A 259 4.22 35.98 9.75
C THR A 259 3.66 37.11 10.61
N GLU A 260 3.74 36.94 11.94
CA GLU A 260 3.34 37.95 12.93
C GLU A 260 4.19 39.23 12.80
N GLN A 261 5.46 39.12 12.39
CA GLN A 261 6.37 40.25 12.18
C GLN A 261 6.24 40.92 10.80
N GLY A 262 5.32 40.48 9.93
CA GLY A 262 5.17 41.03 8.58
C GLY A 262 6.39 40.84 7.66
N ARG A 263 7.35 39.97 8.03
CA ARG A 263 8.57 39.78 7.24
C ARG A 263 8.30 38.86 6.05
N PRO A 264 8.63 39.26 4.81
CA PRO A 264 8.53 38.38 3.66
C PRO A 264 9.52 37.22 3.84
N ARG A 265 9.04 35.99 3.59
CA ARG A 265 9.90 34.80 3.65
C ARG A 265 10.51 34.54 2.28
N PRO A 266 11.69 33.86 2.22
CA PRO A 266 12.25 33.39 0.96
C PRO A 266 11.17 32.67 0.16
N SER A 267 10.98 33.13 -1.07
CA SER A 267 10.02 32.57 -2.01
C SER A 267 10.40 31.14 -2.32
N VAL A 268 9.48 30.20 -2.08
CA VAL A 268 9.63 28.84 -2.58
C VAL A 268 9.29 28.91 -4.07
N GLY A 269 10.29 28.71 -4.93
CA GLY A 269 10.07 28.55 -6.35
C GLY A 269 9.22 27.32 -6.60
N SER A 270 7.92 27.50 -6.83
CA SER A 270 7.05 26.48 -7.40
C SER A 270 7.13 26.61 -8.90
N SER A 271 7.78 25.66 -9.58
CA SER A 271 7.70 25.54 -11.04
C SER A 271 6.33 25.02 -11.52
N ALA A 272 5.45 24.63 -10.60
CA ALA A 272 4.09 24.20 -10.92
C ALA A 272 3.10 25.36 -10.80
N GLY A 273 2.50 25.75 -11.94
CA GLY A 273 1.30 26.57 -12.01
C GLY A 273 0.16 25.95 -11.18
N GLY A 274 -0.58 26.79 -10.46
CA GLY A 274 -1.37 26.39 -9.31
C GLY A 274 -2.65 25.60 -9.59
N HIS A 275 -3.14 24.89 -8.57
CA HIS A 275 -4.51 24.36 -8.51
C HIS A 275 -5.09 24.37 -7.09
N GLY A 276 -6.37 24.75 -7.02
CA GLY A 276 -7.42 24.21 -6.14
C GLY A 276 -7.19 24.29 -4.64
N GLY A 277 -7.51 25.43 -4.03
CA GLY A 277 -7.71 25.52 -2.58
C GLY A 277 -8.88 24.65 -2.13
N TRP A 278 -8.71 23.95 -1.01
CA TRP A 278 -9.80 23.35 -0.27
C TRP A 278 -10.78 24.45 0.16
N PRO A 279 -12.10 24.36 -0.11
CA PRO A 279 -13.04 25.35 0.39
C PRO A 279 -13.12 25.27 1.92
N GLU A 280 -12.99 26.44 2.55
CA GLU A 280 -13.21 26.66 3.97
C GLU A 280 -14.62 26.17 4.35
N ARG A 281 -14.71 25.11 5.15
CA ARG A 281 -15.93 24.83 5.92
C ARG A 281 -16.03 25.91 6.99
N ARG A 282 -16.75 27.01 6.70
CA ARG A 282 -17.32 27.85 7.74
C ARG A 282 -18.50 27.09 8.33
N THR A 283 -18.38 26.76 9.60
CA THR A 283 -19.51 26.47 10.48
C THR A 283 -20.41 27.70 10.48
N GLY A 284 -21.61 27.57 9.91
CA GLY A 284 -22.68 28.53 10.11
C GLY A 284 -23.16 28.43 11.55
N ALA A 285 -23.09 29.55 12.26
CA ALA A 285 -23.95 29.82 13.38
C ALA A 285 -25.21 30.51 12.83
N ALA A 286 -26.36 29.92 13.10
CA ALA A 286 -27.63 30.56 13.37
C ALA A 286 -28.43 29.57 14.22
#